data_AF-A0A1G0RDY5-F1
#
_entry.id   AF-A0A1G0RDY5-F1
#
_cell.length_a   1.000
_cell.length_b   1.000
_cell.length_c   1.000
_cell.angle_alpha   90.00
_cell.angle_beta   90.00
_cell.angle_gamma   90.00
#
_symmetry.space_group_name_H-M   'P 1'
#
loop_
_entity.id
_entity.type
_entity.pdbx_description
1 polymer ?
#
loop_
_entity_poly.entity_id
_entity_poly.type
_entity_poly.pdbx_seq_one_letter_code
_entity_poly.pdbx_strand_id
1 'polypeptide(L)'
;MNNKLDELRFYKKAKELWELCWIDTEILSKDFRGKEIVKQLIRSIGSISANIEEGYGRGLGKEYPHFLRIARGSALESNGWYQKSKFLISQDIIAQRCEILDGIIAMITKSIETIENKRNI
;
A
#
# COMPACT_ATOMS: atom_id res chain seq x y z
N MET A 1 -23.66 -3.56 5.08
CA MET A 1 -23.13 -2.51 5.98
C MET A 1 -22.25 -1.62 5.13
N ASN A 2 -22.69 -0.40 4.77
CA ASN A 2 -21.86 0.54 4.01
C ASN A 2 -20.76 1.05 4.95
N ASN A 3 -19.57 0.47 4.88
CA ASN A 3 -18.45 0.88 5.71
C ASN A 3 -17.80 2.10 5.05
N LYS A 4 -17.75 3.27 5.70
CA LYS A 4 -17.10 4.46 5.11
C LYS A 4 -15.62 4.24 4.80
N LEU A 5 -14.99 3.22 5.40
CA LEU A 5 -13.67 2.73 5.01
C LEU A 5 -13.62 2.34 3.53
N ASP A 6 -14.63 1.65 3.02
CA ASP A 6 -14.73 1.26 1.62
C ASP A 6 -14.93 2.46 0.70
N GLU A 7 -15.24 3.65 1.20
CA GLU A 7 -15.31 4.89 0.40
C GLU A 7 -13.94 5.57 0.25
N LEU A 8 -12.96 5.21 1.09
CA LEU A 8 -11.61 5.77 1.04
C LEU A 8 -10.88 5.30 -0.22
N ARG A 9 -10.58 6.25 -1.11
CA ARG A 9 -9.93 5.96 -2.41
C ARG A 9 -8.58 5.24 -2.26
N PHE A 10 -7.76 5.64 -1.29
CA PHE A 10 -6.47 4.98 -1.04
C PHE A 10 -6.64 3.55 -0.50
N TYR A 11 -7.71 3.27 0.25
CA TYR A 11 -8.02 1.92 0.69
C TYR A 11 -8.47 1.02 -0.47
N LYS A 12 -9.36 1.53 -1.34
CA LYS A 12 -9.73 0.82 -2.58
C LYS A 12 -8.52 0.46 -3.42
N LYS A 13 -7.62 1.43 -3.63
CA LYS A 13 -6.38 1.20 -4.37
C LYS A 13 -5.44 0.20 -3.69
N ALA A 14 -5.37 0.19 -2.36
CA ALA A 14 -4.57 -0.79 -1.64
C ALA A 14 -5.11 -2.23 -1.86
N LYS A 15 -6.43 -2.41 -1.87
CA LYS A 15 -7.07 -3.71 -2.18
C LYS A 15 -6.85 -4.13 -3.63
N GLU A 16 -7.02 -3.20 -4.58
CA GLU A 16 -6.71 -3.43 -5.99
C GLU A 16 -5.24 -3.85 -6.18
N LEU A 17 -4.31 -3.15 -5.53
CA LEU A 17 -2.89 -3.47 -5.58
C LEU A 17 -2.59 -4.86 -5.01
N TRP A 18 -3.31 -5.30 -3.97
CA TRP A 18 -3.16 -6.64 -3.42
C TRP A 18 -3.51 -7.73 -4.44
N GLU A 19 -4.62 -7.58 -5.16
CA GLU A 19 -5.03 -8.52 -6.20
C GLU A 19 -3.99 -8.57 -7.33
N LEU A 20 -3.50 -7.41 -7.76
CA LEU A 20 -2.45 -7.31 -8.77
C LEU A 20 -1.13 -7.94 -8.30
N CYS A 21 -0.74 -7.70 -7.04
CA CYS A 21 0.44 -8.32 -6.44
C CYS A 21 0.34 -9.84 -6.46
N TRP A 22 -0.83 -10.40 -6.16
CA TRP A 22 -1.04 -11.84 -6.20
C TRP A 22 -0.67 -12.43 -7.57
N ILE A 23 -1.13 -11.81 -8.66
CA ILE A 23 -0.81 -12.19 -10.03
C ILE A 23 0.70 -12.06 -10.30
N ASP A 24 1.29 -10.92 -9.93
CA ASP A 24 2.72 -10.66 -10.15
C ASP A 24 3.60 -11.70 -9.41
N THR A 25 3.15 -12.18 -8.24
CA THR A 25 3.90 -13.16 -7.43
C THR A 25 3.95 -14.54 -8.08
N GLU A 26 3.00 -14.92 -8.93
CA GLU A 26 3.06 -16.18 -9.69
C GLU A 26 4.21 -16.18 -10.71
N ILE A 27 4.51 -15.01 -11.28
CA ILE A 27 5.64 -14.82 -12.20
C ILE A 27 6.95 -14.87 -11.42
N LEU A 28 7.05 -14.07 -10.36
CA LEU A 28 8.26 -13.97 -9.53
C LEU A 28 8.63 -15.30 -8.87
N SER A 29 7.65 -16.10 -8.44
CA SER A 29 7.88 -17.35 -7.72
C SER A 29 8.56 -18.45 -8.57
N LYS A 30 8.71 -18.25 -9.88
CA LYS A 30 9.41 -19.18 -10.77
C LYS A 30 10.93 -19.15 -10.57
N ASP A 31 11.49 -18.07 -10.02
CA ASP A 31 12.91 -17.91 -9.74
C ASP A 31 13.17 -17.85 -8.22
N PHE A 32 14.24 -18.46 -7.73
CA PHE A 32 14.55 -18.47 -6.30
C PHE A 32 14.76 -17.06 -5.72
N ARG A 33 15.35 -16.13 -6.49
CA ARG A 33 15.54 -14.72 -6.11
C ARG A 33 14.20 -13.99 -6.09
N GLY A 34 13.33 -14.32 -7.04
CA GLY A 34 11.97 -13.81 -7.09
C GLY A 34 11.13 -14.24 -5.88
N LYS A 35 11.29 -15.48 -5.39
CA LYS A 35 10.65 -15.93 -4.14
C LYS A 35 11.02 -15.08 -2.93
N GLU A 36 12.27 -14.62 -2.83
CA GLU A 36 12.67 -13.70 -1.74
C GLU A 36 12.02 -12.33 -1.88
N ILE A 37 11.86 -11.82 -3.11
CA ILE A 37 11.12 -10.58 -3.38
C ILE A 37 9.63 -10.75 -3.06
N VAL A 38 9.02 -11.88 -3.43
CA VAL A 38 7.61 -12.20 -3.14
C VAL A 38 7.31 -12.12 -1.65
N LYS A 39 8.17 -12.70 -0.79
CA LYS A 39 8.00 -12.63 0.66
C LYS A 39 7.94 -11.18 1.16
N GLN A 40 8.76 -10.31 0.59
CA GLN A 40 8.80 -8.90 0.97
C GLN A 40 7.60 -8.12 0.41
N LEU A 41 7.21 -8.35 -0.84
CA LEU A 41 6.03 -7.73 -1.46
C LEU A 41 4.74 -8.10 -0.73
N ILE A 42 4.51 -9.39 -0.47
CA ILE A 42 3.30 -9.86 0.23
C ILE A 42 3.18 -9.21 1.61
N ARG A 43 4.28 -9.12 2.36
CA ARG A 43 4.29 -8.48 3.67
C ARG A 43 4.03 -6.97 3.58
N SER A 44 4.78 -6.27 2.72
CA SER A 44 4.69 -4.82 2.62
C SER A 44 3.36 -4.36 2.02
N ILE A 45 2.87 -4.98 0.94
CA ILE A 45 1.59 -4.61 0.31
C ILE A 45 0.41 -4.97 1.23
N GLY A 46 0.41 -6.16 1.83
CA GLY A 46 -0.65 -6.56 2.78
C GLY A 46 -0.71 -5.64 4.01
N SER A 47 0.45 -5.13 4.46
CA SER A 47 0.54 -4.18 5.56
C SER A 47 -0.15 -2.83 5.25
N ILE A 48 -0.25 -2.42 3.99
CA ILE A 48 -0.90 -1.15 3.61
C ILE A 48 -2.37 -1.16 4.02
N SER A 49 -3.16 -2.12 3.52
CA SER A 49 -4.58 -2.21 3.84
C SER A 49 -4.83 -2.55 5.30
N ALA A 50 -4.03 -3.45 5.88
CA ALA A 50 -4.17 -3.85 7.28
C ALA A 50 -3.99 -2.65 8.24
N ASN A 51 -3.00 -1.79 8.02
CA ASN A 51 -2.81 -0.60 8.85
C ASN A 51 -3.92 0.44 8.63
N ILE A 52 -4.44 0.59 7.41
CA ILE A 52 -5.59 1.46 7.16
C ILE A 52 -6.82 0.95 7.92
N GLU A 53 -7.10 -0.35 7.86
CA GLU A 53 -8.20 -1.01 8.56
C GLU A 53 -8.08 -0.86 10.07
N GLU A 54 -6.91 -1.15 10.62
CA GLU A 54 -6.64 -1.07 12.06
C GLU A 54 -6.78 0.37 12.57
N GLY A 55 -6.15 1.32 11.87
CA GLY A 55 -6.25 2.72 12.22
C GLY A 55 -7.69 3.24 12.14
N TYR A 56 -8.44 2.83 11.11
CA TYR A 56 -9.84 3.20 10.97
C TYR A 56 -10.72 2.58 12.07
N GLY A 57 -10.49 1.30 12.42
CA GLY A 57 -11.22 0.58 13.46
C GLY A 57 -11.01 1.13 14.88
N ARG A 58 -9.86 1.76 15.13
CA ARG A 58 -9.54 2.49 16.38
C ARG A 58 -10.12 3.91 16.43
N GLY A 59 -10.83 4.31 15.37
CA GLY A 59 -11.46 5.62 15.24
C GLY A 59 -10.53 6.67 14.63
N LEU A 60 -11.12 7.73 14.06
CA LEU A 60 -10.40 8.79 13.33
C LEU A 60 -9.66 9.80 14.25
N GLY A 61 -9.46 9.41 15.51
CA GLY A 61 -8.81 10.18 16.57
C GLY A 61 -7.28 10.12 16.50
N LYS A 62 -6.60 10.46 17.60
CA LYS A 62 -5.16 10.75 17.64
C LYS A 62 -4.26 9.68 17.01
N GLU A 63 -4.69 8.44 17.09
CA GLU A 63 -3.95 7.27 16.60
C GLU A 63 -4.05 7.06 15.09
N TYR A 64 -5.11 7.53 14.41
CA TYR A 64 -5.30 7.23 12.99
C TYR A 64 -4.14 7.70 12.09
N PRO A 65 -3.60 8.94 12.24
CA PRO A 65 -2.41 9.36 11.50
C PRO A 65 -1.17 8.48 11.74
N HIS A 66 -1.04 7.86 12.91
CA HIS A 66 0.07 6.94 13.19
C HIS A 66 0.01 5.70 12.29
N PHE A 67 -1.15 5.03 12.24
CA PHE A 67 -1.37 3.90 11.35
C PHE A 67 -1.24 4.26 9.86
N LEU A 68 -1.75 5.43 9.47
CA LEU A 68 -1.58 5.94 8.11
C LEU A 68 -0.10 6.17 7.74
N ARG A 69 0.75 6.62 8.67
CA ARG A 69 2.20 6.74 8.42
C ARG A 69 2.86 5.38 8.21
N ILE A 70 2.43 4.34 8.95
CA ILE A 70 2.91 2.97 8.75
C ILE A 70 2.49 2.48 7.36
N ALA A 71 1.21 2.61 6.99
CA ALA A 71 0.71 2.25 5.66
C ALA A 71 1.48 2.95 4.53
N ARG A 72 1.77 4.25 4.70
CA ARG A 72 2.61 5.01 3.75
C ARG A 72 4.03 4.47 3.66
N GLY A 73 4.64 4.11 4.78
CA GLY A 73 5.97 3.49 4.82
C GLY A 73 6.00 2.16 4.08
N SER A 74 5.00 1.30 4.32
CA SER A 74 4.85 0.04 3.60
C SER A 74 4.62 0.22 2.08
N ALA A 75 3.90 1.27 1.68
CA ALA A 75 3.74 1.61 0.26
C ALA A 75 5.06 2.03 -0.41
N LEU A 76 5.87 2.87 0.27
CA LEU A 76 7.20 3.25 -0.21
C LEU A 76 8.13 2.03 -0.34
N GLU A 77 8.10 1.14 0.66
CA GLU A 77 8.86 -0.11 0.63
C GLU A 77 8.45 -0.99 -0.56
N SER A 78 7.14 -1.16 -0.77
CA SER A 78 6.57 -1.93 -1.87
C SER A 78 7.04 -1.41 -3.24
N ASN A 79 7.09 -0.09 -3.42
CA ASN A 79 7.59 0.54 -4.64
C ASN A 79 9.05 0.13 -4.90
N GLY A 80 9.88 0.22 -3.85
CA GLY A 80 11.27 -0.22 -3.91
C GLY A 80 11.44 -1.71 -4.21
N TRP A 81 10.51 -2.58 -3.82
CA TRP A 81 10.56 -4.01 -4.16
C TRP A 81 10.16 -4.29 -5.61
N TYR A 82 9.13 -3.61 -6.13
CA TYR A 82 8.78 -3.70 -7.55
C TYR A 82 9.92 -3.24 -8.46
N GLN A 83 10.61 -2.15 -8.13
CA GLN A 83 11.79 -1.72 -8.91
C GLN A 83 12.92 -2.76 -8.90
N LYS A 84 13.15 -3.45 -7.78
CA LYS A 84 14.16 -4.52 -7.68
C LYS A 84 13.76 -5.78 -8.45
N SER A 85 12.48 -5.95 -8.75
CA SER A 85 11.94 -7.10 -9.48
C SER A 85 12.08 -7.01 -11.01
N LYS A 86 12.62 -5.91 -11.55
CA LYS A 86 12.79 -5.61 -12.99
C LYS A 86 13.50 -6.66 -13.85
N PHE A 87 14.22 -7.59 -13.22
CA PHE A 87 14.89 -8.69 -13.93
C PHE A 87 13.95 -9.87 -14.21
N LEU A 88 12.77 -9.90 -13.58
CA LEU A 88 11.83 -11.04 -13.61
C LEU A 88 10.43 -10.65 -14.09
N ILE A 89 10.07 -9.35 -14.04
CA ILE A 89 8.79 -8.84 -14.54
C ILE A 89 9.01 -7.65 -15.47
N SER A 90 8.06 -7.41 -16.37
CA SER A 90 8.19 -6.35 -17.38
C SER A 90 8.16 -4.96 -16.75
N GLN A 91 8.82 -4.02 -17.43
CA GLN A 91 8.85 -2.62 -16.99
C GLN A 91 7.47 -1.98 -16.98
N ASP A 92 6.56 -2.39 -17.88
CA ASP A 92 5.18 -1.91 -17.92
C ASP A 92 4.38 -2.31 -16.69
N ILE A 93 4.55 -3.55 -16.22
CA ILE A 93 3.93 -4.00 -14.97
C ILE A 93 4.48 -3.15 -13.82
N ILE A 94 5.80 -3.01 -13.72
CA ILE A 94 6.43 -2.22 -12.65
C ILE A 94 5.90 -0.78 -12.65
N ALA A 95 5.85 -0.13 -13.82
CA ALA A 95 5.37 1.24 -13.96
C ALA A 95 3.93 1.38 -13.45
N GLN A 96 3.03 0.46 -13.84
CA GLN A 96 1.64 0.47 -13.39
C GLN A 96 1.53 0.28 -11.86
N ARG A 97 2.30 -0.64 -11.27
CA ARG A 97 2.25 -0.88 -9.81
C ARG A 97 2.81 0.31 -9.03
N CYS A 98 3.92 0.87 -9.49
CA CYS A 98 4.52 2.06 -8.89
C CYS A 98 3.57 3.26 -8.98
N GLU A 99 2.87 3.46 -10.10
CA GLU A 99 1.87 4.54 -10.22
C GLU A 99 0.73 4.40 -9.21
N ILE A 100 0.21 3.18 -9.00
CA ILE A 100 -0.81 2.92 -7.97
C ILE A 100 -0.26 3.24 -6.57
N LEU A 101 0.96 2.79 -6.28
CA LEU A 101 1.63 3.02 -4.99
C LEU A 101 1.87 4.51 -4.73
N ASP A 102 2.35 5.26 -5.71
CA ASP A 102 2.58 6.70 -5.60
C ASP A 102 1.26 7.45 -5.36
N GLY A 103 0.19 7.03 -6.03
CA GLY A 103 -1.17 7.51 -5.77
C GLY A 103 -1.64 7.23 -4.33
N ILE A 104 -1.38 6.03 -3.80
CA ILE A 104 -1.67 5.68 -2.40
C ILE A 104 -0.86 6.58 -1.45
N ILE A 105 0.44 6.73 -1.68
CA ILE A 105 1.34 7.55 -0.85
C ILE A 105 0.86 9.00 -0.80
N ALA A 106 0.51 9.59 -1.94
CA ALA A 106 0.03 10.96 -2.04
C ALA A 106 -1.29 11.15 -1.27
N MET A 107 -2.26 10.25 -1.47
CA MET A 107 -3.56 10.32 -0.80
C MET A 107 -3.45 10.12 0.72
N ILE A 108 -2.62 9.18 1.17
CA ILE A 108 -2.37 8.95 2.59
C ILE A 108 -1.69 10.18 3.21
N THR A 109 -0.67 10.73 2.55
CA THR A 109 0.02 11.94 3.00
C THR A 109 -0.96 13.09 3.17
N LYS A 110 -1.82 13.33 2.17
CA LYS A 110 -2.82 14.39 2.25
C LYS A 110 -3.84 14.17 3.36
N SER A 111 -4.22 12.92 3.60
CA SER A 111 -5.15 12.54 4.67
C SER A 111 -4.54 12.80 6.05
N ILE A 112 -3.27 12.44 6.26
CA ILE A 112 -2.53 12.73 7.50
C ILE A 112 -2.52 14.24 7.76
N GLU A 113 -2.08 15.05 6.79
CA GLU A 113 -2.04 16.52 6.91
C GLU A 113 -3.41 17.10 7.25
N THR A 114 -4.47 16.62 6.59
CA THR A 114 -5.84 17.11 6.82
C THR A 114 -6.30 16.82 8.25
N ILE A 115 -6.00 15.62 8.77
CA ILE A 115 -6.39 15.23 10.12
C ILE A 115 -5.61 16.04 11.17
N GLU A 116 -4.32 16.25 10.95
CA GLU A 116 -3.46 17.00 11.86
C GLU A 116 -3.80 18.49 11.89
N ASN A 117 -4.02 19.11 10.72
CA ASN A 117 -4.39 20.53 10.64
C ASN A 117 -5.74 20.82 11.31
N LYS A 118 -6.71 19.92 11.20
CA LYS A 118 -8.01 20.04 11.89
C LYS A 118 -7.90 19.97 13.42
N ARG A 119 -6.75 19.56 13.97
CA ARG A 119 -6.51 19.49 15.42
C ARG A 119 -5.72 20.67 15.96
N ASN A 120 -5.05 21.40 15.08
CA ASN A 120 -4.28 22.60 15.43
C ASN A 120 -5.15 23.87 15.40
N ILE A 121 -6.45 23.71 15.18
CA ILE A 121 -7.51 24.73 15.23
C ILE A 121 -8.48 24.29 16.33
#